data_AF-Q8YGT6-F1
#
_entry.id   AF-Q8YGT6-F1
#
_cell.length_a   1.000
_cell.length_b   1.000
_cell.length_c   1.000
_cell.angle_alpha   90.00
_cell.angle_beta   90.00
_cell.angle_gamma   90.00
#
_symmetry.space_group_name_H-M   'P 1'
#
loop_
_entity.id
_entity.type
_entity.pdbx_description
1 polymer ?
#
loop_
_entity_poly.entity_id
_entity_poly.type
_entity_poly.pdbx_seq_one_letter_code
_entity_poly.pdbx_strand_id
1 'polypeptide(L)'
;MATLGGLLLGAAVIMLVAANWQEMPRLMRIGVIFVLIWASYLGGAWRQARGDKVFPAALYVLGAASFGAGIALVGQMYHISGDVYSAALYWTLGVLASAFLLRAQALAAFGAGVACFYLSTFVFADSNLSGADISYRWVGPLLLLAGVAAALFTRSRHAAHFLALFSIGWCLLLYAGQENKTVLLLMIVIGIGLILADGLRHEQLQKLTRFAHPLAAYGLLLVLLSFAILQLDSVITYGGVSAGIDRDILYSMLILALSIGAIAICGRDNGGLRSIAYAAFSIEVLYLAFETVGTMIGTSGFFLTAGILVLLLAAFVRRMESRFGRKQGLEAHP
;
A
#
# COMPACT_ATOMS: atom_id res chain seq x y z
N MET A 1 10.93 17.53 9.61
CA MET A 1 10.61 18.87 10.16
C MET A 1 10.47 19.93 9.07
N ALA A 2 11.45 20.15 8.20
CA ALA A 2 11.32 21.14 7.11
C ALA A 2 10.21 20.81 6.09
N THR A 3 9.98 19.54 5.77
CA THR A 3 8.87 19.09 4.90
C THR A 3 7.51 19.37 5.52
N LEU A 4 7.33 19.05 6.81
CA LEU A 4 6.12 19.35 7.57
C LEU A 4 5.91 20.86 7.72
N GLY A 5 6.98 21.63 7.97
CA GLY A 5 6.92 23.09 8.04
C GLY A 5 6.50 23.73 6.71
N GLY A 6 7.03 23.23 5.59
CA GLY A 6 6.57 23.64 4.25
C GLY A 6 5.11 23.29 3.99
N LEU A 7 4.65 22.11 4.45
CA LEU A 7 3.26 21.68 4.32
C LEU A 7 2.31 22.57 5.12
N LEU A 8 2.66 22.90 6.37
CA LEU A 8 1.89 23.80 7.23
C LEU A 8 1.84 25.23 6.69
N LEU A 9 2.96 25.73 6.15
CA LEU A 9 3.02 27.06 5.56
C LEU A 9 2.19 27.11 4.26
N GLY A 10 2.25 26.06 3.44
CA GLY A 10 1.36 25.89 2.28
C GLY A 10 -0.12 25.86 2.69
N ALA A 11 -0.48 25.08 3.71
CA ALA A 11 -1.83 25.02 4.24
C ALA A 11 -2.33 26.38 4.78
N ALA A 12 -1.46 27.14 5.46
CA ALA A 12 -1.77 28.48 5.96
C ALA A 12 -2.05 29.47 4.82
N VAL A 13 -1.23 29.46 3.77
CA VAL A 13 -1.45 30.29 2.57
C VAL A 13 -2.77 29.94 1.90
N ILE A 14 -3.07 28.63 1.75
CA ILE A 14 -4.34 28.17 1.17
C ILE A 14 -5.54 28.63 2.03
N MET A 15 -5.46 28.53 3.36
CA MET A 15 -6.51 29.01 4.27
C MET A 15 -6.72 30.52 4.17
N LEU A 16 -5.65 31.31 4.09
CA LEU A 16 -5.73 32.78 3.98
C LEU A 16 -6.38 33.20 2.66
N VAL A 17 -6.05 32.50 1.56
CA VAL A 17 -6.71 32.70 0.26
C VAL A 17 -8.17 32.28 0.30
N ALA A 18 -8.49 31.14 0.93
CA ALA A 18 -9.86 30.66 1.10
C ALA A 18 -10.73 31.60 1.94
N ALA A 19 -10.16 32.25 2.97
CA ALA A 19 -10.87 33.21 3.80
C ALA A 19 -11.29 34.48 3.04
N ASN A 20 -10.52 34.89 2.02
CA ASN A 20 -10.79 36.09 1.22
C ASN A 20 -11.54 35.77 -0.10
N TRP A 21 -12.03 34.55 -0.25
CA TRP A 21 -12.45 34.00 -1.54
C TRP A 21 -13.62 34.73 -2.19
N GLN A 22 -14.61 35.16 -1.42
CA GLN A 22 -15.83 35.77 -1.93
C GLN A 22 -15.56 37.07 -2.71
N GLU A 23 -14.51 37.79 -2.33
CA GLU A 23 -14.16 39.07 -2.95
C GLU A 23 -13.20 38.92 -4.15
N MET A 24 -12.62 37.74 -4.36
CA MET A 24 -11.62 37.53 -5.41
C MET A 24 -12.25 37.26 -6.79
N PRO A 25 -11.93 38.05 -7.83
CA PRO A 25 -12.33 37.76 -9.21
C PRO A 25 -11.80 36.40 -9.69
N ARG A 26 -12.56 35.73 -10.55
CA ARG A 26 -12.23 34.39 -11.10
C ARG A 26 -10.81 34.30 -11.67
N LEU A 27 -10.41 35.28 -12.48
CA LEU A 27 -9.06 35.36 -13.09
C LEU A 27 -7.96 35.47 -12.04
N MET A 28 -8.20 36.19 -10.94
CA MET A 28 -7.22 36.35 -9.87
C MET A 28 -7.00 35.03 -9.12
N ARG A 29 -8.05 34.26 -8.85
CA ARG A 29 -7.93 32.93 -8.23
C ARG A 29 -7.07 31.98 -9.07
N ILE A 30 -7.32 31.93 -10.38
CA ILE A 30 -6.52 31.13 -11.31
C ILE A 30 -5.07 31.64 -11.36
N GLY A 31 -4.87 32.97 -11.42
CA GLY A 31 -3.55 33.59 -11.42
C GLY A 31 -2.72 33.24 -10.19
N VAL A 32 -3.33 33.31 -9.00
CA VAL A 32 -2.65 32.96 -7.73
C VAL A 32 -2.22 31.48 -7.72
N ILE A 33 -3.12 30.57 -8.10
CA ILE A 33 -2.76 29.13 -8.17
C ILE A 33 -1.67 28.89 -9.21
N PHE A 34 -1.76 29.52 -10.37
CA PHE A 34 -0.77 29.38 -11.43
C PHE A 34 0.61 29.86 -10.96
N VAL A 35 0.68 31.05 -10.36
CA VAL A 35 1.92 31.60 -9.78
C VAL A 35 2.45 30.67 -8.69
N LEU A 36 1.59 30.14 -7.82
CA LEU A 36 1.99 29.24 -6.74
C LEU A 36 2.60 27.95 -7.27
N ILE A 37 2.00 27.33 -8.31
CA ILE A 37 2.52 26.12 -8.96
C ILE A 37 3.91 26.40 -9.56
N TRP A 38 4.03 27.45 -10.36
CA TRP A 38 5.28 27.79 -11.04
C TRP A 38 6.38 28.19 -10.06
N ALA A 39 6.08 29.04 -9.08
CA ALA A 39 7.05 29.45 -8.05
C ALA A 39 7.53 28.24 -7.24
N SER A 40 6.66 27.28 -6.96
CA SER A 40 7.01 26.05 -6.26
C SER A 40 7.91 25.14 -7.10
N TYR A 41 7.57 24.86 -8.35
CA TYR A 41 8.42 24.03 -9.22
C TYR A 41 9.75 24.70 -9.57
N LEU A 42 9.73 25.97 -9.99
CA LEU A 42 10.96 26.71 -10.33
C LEU A 42 11.82 26.94 -9.10
N GLY A 43 11.22 27.30 -7.97
CA GLY A 43 11.93 27.44 -6.69
C GLY A 43 12.55 26.13 -6.24
N GLY A 44 11.84 25.01 -6.39
CA GLY A 44 12.35 23.67 -6.12
C GLY A 44 13.53 23.32 -7.01
N ALA A 45 13.43 23.58 -8.31
CA ALA A 45 14.49 23.33 -9.29
C ALA A 45 15.73 24.20 -9.04
N TRP A 46 15.53 25.49 -8.74
CA TRP A 46 16.62 26.41 -8.38
C TRP A 46 17.35 25.97 -7.11
N ARG A 47 16.61 25.58 -6.07
CA ARG A 47 17.18 25.02 -4.84
C ARG A 47 17.93 23.71 -5.11
N GLN A 48 17.38 22.85 -5.95
CA GLN A 48 18.01 21.58 -6.33
C GLN A 48 19.32 21.81 -7.08
N ALA A 49 19.36 22.80 -7.99
CA ALA A 49 20.57 23.18 -8.72
C ALA A 49 21.67 23.74 -7.79
N ARG A 50 21.31 24.33 -6.66
CA ARG A 50 22.24 24.77 -5.60
C ARG A 50 22.72 23.64 -4.69
N GLY A 51 22.25 22.41 -4.89
CA GLY A 51 22.64 21.25 -4.09
C GLY A 51 21.84 21.07 -2.79
N ASP A 52 20.77 21.86 -2.59
CA ASP A 52 19.91 21.70 -1.41
C ASP A 52 19.20 20.34 -1.46
N LYS A 53 19.33 19.53 -0.40
CA LYS A 53 18.75 18.17 -0.37
C LYS A 53 17.33 18.10 0.17
N VAL A 54 16.87 19.13 0.89
CA VAL A 54 15.63 19.08 1.68
C VAL A 54 14.54 20.00 1.11
N PHE A 55 14.88 21.26 0.83
CA PHE A 55 13.92 22.26 0.34
C PHE A 55 13.28 21.94 -1.02
N PRO A 56 13.99 21.36 -2.01
CA PRO A 56 13.38 21.03 -3.30
C PRO A 56 12.21 20.07 -3.15
N ALA A 57 12.34 19.04 -2.31
CA ALA A 57 11.28 18.07 -2.09
C ALA A 57 10.00 18.71 -1.56
N ALA A 58 10.12 19.63 -0.59
CA ALA A 58 8.97 20.35 -0.04
C ALA A 58 8.30 21.26 -1.08
N LEU A 59 9.09 22.00 -1.86
CA LEU A 59 8.59 22.88 -2.91
C LEU A 59 7.93 22.09 -4.06
N TYR A 60 8.51 20.97 -4.46
CA TYR A 60 7.89 20.10 -5.46
C TYR A 60 6.57 19.50 -5.00
N VAL A 61 6.50 19.03 -3.75
CA VAL A 61 5.24 18.52 -3.18
C VAL A 61 4.20 19.63 -3.08
N LEU A 62 4.60 20.84 -2.70
CA LEU A 62 3.71 22.01 -2.69
C LEU A 62 3.16 22.29 -4.09
N GLY A 63 4.03 22.36 -5.12
CA GLY A 63 3.61 22.57 -6.50
C GLY A 63 2.67 21.47 -7.02
N ALA A 64 2.97 20.22 -6.70
CA ALA A 64 2.12 19.07 -7.04
C ALA A 64 0.75 19.13 -6.34
N ALA A 65 0.70 19.52 -5.07
CA ALA A 65 -0.55 19.70 -4.33
C ALA A 65 -1.37 20.88 -4.87
N SER A 66 -0.72 22.02 -5.14
CA SER A 66 -1.35 23.20 -5.75
C SER A 66 -1.91 22.91 -7.14
N PHE A 67 -1.29 22.01 -7.91
CA PHE A 67 -1.83 21.57 -9.18
C PHE A 67 -3.16 20.82 -9.03
N GLY A 68 -3.25 19.86 -8.09
CA GLY A 68 -4.51 19.19 -7.76
C GLY A 68 -5.58 20.15 -7.25
N ALA A 69 -5.21 21.07 -6.36
CA ALA A 69 -6.09 22.13 -5.89
C ALA A 69 -6.59 23.04 -7.04
N GLY A 70 -5.74 23.32 -8.02
CA GLY A 70 -6.09 24.06 -9.24
C GLY A 70 -7.12 23.35 -10.10
N ILE A 71 -6.99 22.03 -10.29
CA ILE A 71 -7.99 21.23 -11.02
C ILE A 71 -9.35 21.31 -10.31
N ALA A 72 -9.37 21.11 -8.98
CA ALA A 72 -10.58 21.21 -8.19
C ALA A 72 -11.20 22.62 -8.22
N LEU A 73 -10.37 23.67 -8.15
CA LEU A 73 -10.78 25.06 -8.27
C LEU A 73 -11.54 25.31 -9.59
N VAL A 74 -10.92 24.91 -10.70
CA VAL A 74 -11.49 25.12 -12.04
C VAL A 74 -12.81 24.37 -12.17
N GLY A 75 -12.87 23.12 -11.67
CA GLY A 75 -14.11 22.33 -11.63
C GLY A 75 -15.24 23.06 -10.91
N GLN A 76 -14.97 23.61 -9.72
CA GLN A 76 -15.96 24.36 -8.95
C GLN A 76 -16.36 25.68 -9.62
N MET A 77 -15.41 26.45 -10.15
CA MET A 77 -15.68 27.78 -10.72
C MET A 77 -16.54 27.74 -11.99
N TYR A 78 -16.35 26.71 -12.81
CA TYR A 78 -17.05 26.56 -14.08
C TYR A 78 -18.22 25.57 -14.02
N HIS A 79 -18.57 25.08 -12.81
CA HIS A 79 -19.63 24.09 -12.60
C HIS A 79 -19.48 22.88 -13.54
N ILE A 80 -18.24 22.46 -13.78
CA ILE A 80 -17.96 21.32 -14.63
C ILE A 80 -18.37 20.08 -13.85
N SER A 81 -19.46 19.45 -14.27
CA SER A 81 -19.90 18.12 -13.81
C SER A 81 -18.96 17.04 -14.36
N GLY A 82 -17.71 17.08 -13.92
CA GLY A 82 -16.68 16.11 -14.28
C GLY A 82 -16.52 15.06 -13.19
N ASP A 83 -16.24 13.84 -13.60
CA ASP A 83 -16.00 12.76 -12.64
C ASP A 83 -14.73 12.98 -11.83
N VAL A 84 -14.81 12.74 -10.52
CA VAL A 84 -13.67 12.90 -9.59
C VAL A 84 -12.47 12.05 -10.00
N TYR A 85 -12.71 10.86 -10.57
CA TYR A 85 -11.65 9.99 -11.08
C TYR A 85 -10.90 10.64 -12.25
N SER A 86 -11.56 11.41 -13.11
CA SER A 86 -10.90 12.09 -14.23
C SER A 86 -9.96 13.19 -13.72
N ALA A 87 -10.40 13.98 -12.74
CA ALA A 87 -9.56 14.97 -12.08
C ALA A 87 -8.32 14.33 -11.42
N ALA A 88 -8.51 13.22 -10.69
CA ALA A 88 -7.42 12.48 -10.08
C ALA A 88 -6.44 11.88 -11.11
N LEU A 89 -6.94 11.45 -12.27
CA LEU A 89 -6.11 10.97 -13.37
C LEU A 89 -5.22 12.07 -13.95
N TYR A 90 -5.79 13.21 -14.31
CA TYR A 90 -5.02 14.35 -14.83
C TYR A 90 -3.99 14.85 -13.81
N TRP A 91 -4.37 14.84 -12.53
CA TRP A 91 -3.45 15.17 -11.45
C TRP A 91 -2.28 14.19 -11.40
N THR A 92 -2.55 12.88 -11.38
CA THR A 92 -1.53 11.84 -11.40
C THR A 92 -0.58 11.99 -12.58
N LEU A 93 -1.11 12.16 -13.79
CA LEU A 93 -0.32 12.31 -15.01
C LEU A 93 0.59 13.55 -14.96
N GLY A 94 0.06 14.70 -14.54
CA GLY A 94 0.86 15.92 -14.41
C GLY A 94 1.99 15.80 -13.39
N VAL A 95 1.73 15.14 -12.26
CA VAL A 95 2.76 14.92 -11.23
C VAL A 95 3.81 13.90 -11.69
N LEU A 96 3.41 12.78 -12.29
CA LEU A 96 4.35 11.79 -12.82
C LEU A 96 5.22 12.38 -13.93
N ALA A 97 4.64 13.16 -14.85
CA ALA A 97 5.39 13.89 -15.86
C ALA A 97 6.44 14.82 -15.21
N SER A 98 6.03 15.56 -14.18
CA SER A 98 6.93 16.43 -13.42
C SER A 98 8.04 15.65 -12.70
N ALA A 99 7.74 14.44 -12.21
CA ALA A 99 8.73 13.53 -11.61
C ALA A 99 9.81 13.11 -12.62
N PHE A 100 9.43 12.84 -13.88
CA PHE A 100 10.39 12.53 -14.95
C PHE A 100 11.23 13.73 -15.34
N LEU A 101 10.59 14.90 -15.52
CA LEU A 101 11.29 16.13 -15.93
C LEU A 101 12.31 16.59 -14.90
N LEU A 102 11.93 16.58 -13.63
CA LEU A 102 12.75 17.10 -12.52
C LEU A 102 13.58 16.02 -11.82
N ARG A 103 13.44 14.76 -12.24
CA ARG A 103 14.11 13.57 -11.64
C ARG A 103 13.96 13.50 -10.12
N ALA A 104 12.80 13.91 -9.59
CA ALA A 104 12.60 14.08 -8.16
C ALA A 104 11.85 12.89 -7.52
N GLN A 105 12.49 12.26 -6.53
CA GLN A 105 11.92 11.12 -5.79
C GLN A 105 10.62 11.44 -5.06
N ALA A 106 10.51 12.66 -4.54
CA ALA A 106 9.33 13.14 -3.84
C ALA A 106 8.12 13.23 -4.77
N LEU A 107 8.32 13.67 -6.03
CA LEU A 107 7.24 13.73 -7.02
C LEU A 107 6.81 12.33 -7.48
N ALA A 108 7.74 11.40 -7.65
CA ALA A 108 7.38 10.02 -7.97
C ALA A 108 6.54 9.38 -6.84
N ALA A 109 6.90 9.63 -5.58
CA ALA A 109 6.14 9.13 -4.44
C ALA A 109 4.78 9.81 -4.31
N PHE A 110 4.72 11.13 -4.46
CA PHE A 110 3.47 11.89 -4.43
C PHE A 110 2.54 11.46 -5.57
N GLY A 111 3.05 11.34 -6.80
CA GLY A 111 2.29 10.88 -7.96
C GLY A 111 1.75 9.46 -7.78
N ALA A 112 2.54 8.55 -7.23
CA ALA A 112 2.07 7.20 -6.88
C ALA A 112 0.97 7.23 -5.79
N GLY A 113 1.09 8.13 -4.80
CA GLY A 113 0.03 8.35 -3.81
C GLY A 113 -1.26 8.90 -4.41
N VAL A 114 -1.16 9.85 -5.34
CA VAL A 114 -2.32 10.38 -6.09
C VAL A 114 -2.91 9.28 -7.00
N ALA A 115 -2.11 8.38 -7.55
CA ALA A 115 -2.62 7.21 -8.28
C ALA A 115 -3.45 6.29 -7.37
N CYS A 116 -3.02 6.06 -6.12
CA CYS A 116 -3.85 5.35 -5.14
C CYS A 116 -5.16 6.10 -4.85
N PHE A 117 -5.11 7.44 -4.76
CA PHE A 117 -6.32 8.24 -4.61
C PHE A 117 -7.27 8.10 -5.82
N TYR A 118 -6.75 8.16 -7.05
CA TYR A 118 -7.52 7.88 -8.28
C TYR A 118 -8.25 6.54 -8.14
N LEU A 119 -7.56 5.49 -7.72
CA LEU A 119 -8.16 4.18 -7.56
C LEU A 119 -9.25 4.15 -6.47
N SER A 120 -9.04 4.83 -5.34
CA SER A 120 -10.04 4.90 -4.27
C SER A 120 -11.34 5.59 -4.70
N THR A 121 -11.29 6.49 -5.68
CA THR A 121 -12.53 7.15 -6.16
C THR A 121 -13.53 6.14 -6.74
N PHE A 122 -13.08 5.00 -7.25
CA PHE A 122 -13.95 3.93 -7.75
C PHE A 122 -14.49 3.02 -6.64
N VAL A 123 -13.76 2.88 -5.53
CA VAL A 123 -14.22 2.12 -4.36
C VAL A 123 -15.45 2.79 -3.72
N PHE A 124 -15.47 4.12 -3.73
CA PHE A 124 -16.53 4.93 -3.13
C PHE A 124 -17.53 5.47 -4.17
N ALA A 125 -17.38 5.14 -5.44
CA ALA A 125 -18.34 5.53 -6.47
C ALA A 125 -19.57 4.62 -6.41
N ASP A 126 -20.76 5.19 -6.62
CA ASP A 126 -21.97 4.39 -6.76
C ASP A 126 -21.85 3.41 -7.94
N SER A 127 -22.22 2.16 -7.71
CA SER A 127 -22.07 1.03 -8.65
C SER A 127 -22.85 1.16 -9.96
N ASN A 128 -23.64 2.23 -10.14
CA ASN A 128 -24.48 2.47 -11.31
C ASN A 128 -23.78 3.22 -12.47
N LEU A 129 -22.50 3.58 -12.32
CA LEU A 129 -21.74 4.27 -13.37
C LEU A 129 -21.08 3.29 -14.36
N SER A 130 -21.83 2.88 -15.39
CA SER A 130 -21.35 2.00 -16.47
C SER A 130 -20.07 2.46 -17.19
N GLY A 131 -19.76 3.77 -17.18
CA GLY A 131 -18.52 4.33 -17.73
C GLY A 131 -17.30 4.25 -16.80
N ALA A 132 -17.52 4.15 -15.49
CA ALA A 132 -16.44 4.11 -14.50
C ALA A 132 -15.65 2.79 -14.56
N ASP A 133 -16.35 1.70 -14.92
CA ASP A 133 -15.77 0.36 -15.01
C ASP A 133 -14.69 0.22 -16.09
N ILE A 134 -14.87 0.86 -17.24
CA ILE A 134 -13.91 0.76 -18.34
C ILE A 134 -12.63 1.54 -18.01
N SER A 135 -12.75 2.63 -17.25
CA SER A 135 -11.65 3.54 -16.93
C SER A 135 -10.56 2.86 -16.11
N TYR A 136 -10.87 2.33 -14.91
CA TYR A 136 -9.81 1.75 -14.06
C TYR A 136 -9.24 0.43 -14.63
N ARG A 137 -10.02 -0.32 -15.44
CA ARG A 137 -9.58 -1.58 -16.06
C ARG A 137 -8.41 -1.38 -17.03
N TRP A 138 -8.48 -0.36 -17.88
CA TRP A 138 -7.45 -0.07 -18.89
C TRP A 138 -6.44 0.98 -18.43
N VAL A 139 -6.88 1.99 -17.68
CA VAL A 139 -6.00 3.06 -17.19
C VAL A 139 -5.14 2.58 -16.02
N GLY A 140 -5.65 1.69 -15.16
CA GLY A 140 -4.92 1.11 -14.04
C GLY A 140 -3.55 0.51 -14.42
N PRO A 141 -3.45 -0.43 -15.38
CA PRO A 141 -2.17 -1.01 -15.76
C PRO A 141 -1.24 0.00 -16.43
N LEU A 142 -1.77 0.96 -17.21
CA LEU A 142 -0.98 2.04 -17.81
C LEU A 142 -0.37 2.96 -16.75
N LEU A 143 -1.16 3.34 -15.73
CA LEU A 143 -0.67 4.13 -14.60
C LEU A 143 0.34 3.34 -13.76
N LEU A 144 0.13 2.04 -13.57
CA LEU A 144 1.09 1.20 -12.88
C LEU A 144 2.43 1.15 -13.62
N LEU A 145 2.40 0.98 -14.95
CA LEU A 145 3.61 1.01 -15.79
C LEU A 145 4.32 2.37 -15.73
N ALA A 146 3.58 3.47 -15.90
CA ALA A 146 4.12 4.81 -15.81
C ALA A 146 4.72 5.10 -14.42
N GLY A 147 4.02 4.66 -13.37
CA GLY A 147 4.45 4.78 -11.98
C GLY A 147 5.70 3.96 -11.69
N VAL A 148 5.77 2.70 -12.13
CA VAL A 148 6.95 1.83 -11.97
C VAL A 148 8.14 2.43 -12.72
N ALA A 149 7.93 2.91 -13.95
CA ALA A 149 8.96 3.61 -14.71
C ALA A 149 9.46 4.85 -13.94
N ALA A 150 8.57 5.65 -13.35
CA ALA A 150 8.94 6.82 -12.54
C ALA A 150 9.68 6.42 -11.26
N ALA A 151 9.25 5.36 -10.58
CA ALA A 151 9.88 4.86 -9.36
C ALA A 151 11.29 4.33 -9.61
N LEU A 152 11.50 3.56 -10.70
CA LEU A 152 12.81 3.06 -11.10
C LEU A 152 13.72 4.20 -11.57
N PHE A 153 13.20 5.11 -12.39
CA PHE A 153 13.95 6.24 -12.93
C PHE A 153 14.42 7.21 -11.84
N THR A 154 13.55 7.52 -10.87
CA THR A 154 13.89 8.40 -9.73
C THR A 154 14.57 7.65 -8.58
N ARG A 155 14.53 6.31 -8.59
CA ARG A 155 14.99 5.42 -7.49
C ARG A 155 14.24 5.66 -6.17
N SER A 156 12.95 5.97 -6.24
CA SER A 156 12.12 6.29 -5.07
C SER A 156 11.52 5.03 -4.42
N ARG A 157 12.00 4.68 -3.21
CA ARG A 157 11.45 3.54 -2.43
C ARG A 157 10.01 3.76 -1.98
N HIS A 158 9.66 4.99 -1.61
CA HIS A 158 8.30 5.33 -1.21
C HIS A 158 7.31 5.17 -2.36
N ALA A 159 7.70 5.57 -3.58
CA ALA A 159 6.88 5.34 -4.77
C ALA A 159 6.62 3.84 -4.99
N ALA A 160 7.64 2.99 -4.82
CA ALA A 160 7.48 1.54 -4.96
C ALA A 160 6.47 0.94 -3.96
N HIS A 161 6.46 1.39 -2.69
CA HIS A 161 5.43 0.97 -1.72
C HIS A 161 4.02 1.39 -2.14
N PHE A 162 3.84 2.65 -2.59
CA PHE A 162 2.54 3.11 -3.08
C PHE A 162 2.08 2.32 -4.31
N LEU A 163 2.99 2.00 -5.23
CA LEU A 163 2.66 1.22 -6.43
C LEU A 163 2.34 -0.24 -6.10
N ALA A 164 2.99 -0.82 -5.10
CA ALA A 164 2.62 -2.14 -4.60
C ALA A 164 1.20 -2.12 -4.02
N LEU A 165 0.87 -1.12 -3.21
CA LEU A 165 -0.49 -0.93 -2.68
C LEU A 165 -1.51 -0.67 -3.80
N PHE A 166 -1.15 0.14 -4.78
CA PHE A 166 -1.97 0.40 -5.97
C PHE A 166 -2.26 -0.90 -6.72
N SER A 167 -1.26 -1.75 -6.94
CA SER A 167 -1.43 -3.02 -7.64
C SER A 167 -2.38 -3.97 -6.91
N ILE A 168 -2.28 -4.06 -5.58
CA ILE A 168 -3.19 -4.84 -4.74
C ILE A 168 -4.62 -4.27 -4.87
N GLY A 169 -4.78 -2.97 -4.64
CA GLY A 169 -6.10 -2.31 -4.74
C GLY A 169 -6.72 -2.48 -6.13
N TRP A 170 -5.91 -2.46 -7.19
CA TRP A 170 -6.41 -2.56 -8.56
C TRP A 170 -6.91 -3.97 -8.85
N CYS A 171 -6.17 -5.00 -8.44
CA CYS A 171 -6.65 -6.38 -8.53
C CYS A 171 -7.93 -6.61 -7.72
N LEU A 172 -8.05 -6.01 -6.53
CA LEU A 172 -9.27 -6.09 -5.73
C LEU A 172 -10.47 -5.43 -6.40
N LEU A 173 -10.29 -4.26 -7.02
CA LEU A 173 -11.35 -3.62 -7.79
C LEU A 173 -11.76 -4.44 -9.02
N LEU A 174 -10.80 -5.04 -9.72
CA LEU A 174 -11.10 -5.97 -10.82
C LEU A 174 -11.94 -7.16 -10.35
N TYR A 175 -11.61 -7.72 -9.19
CA TYR A 175 -12.42 -8.78 -8.59
C TYR A 175 -13.80 -8.26 -8.17
N ALA A 176 -13.89 -7.15 -7.46
CA ALA A 176 -15.16 -6.60 -6.98
C ALA A 176 -16.13 -6.24 -8.12
N GLY A 177 -15.62 -5.81 -9.28
CA GLY A 177 -16.46 -5.44 -10.42
C GLY A 177 -16.92 -6.61 -11.30
N GLN A 178 -16.36 -7.82 -11.16
CA GLN A 178 -16.64 -8.96 -12.05
C GLN A 178 -16.86 -10.28 -11.31
N GLU A 179 -16.52 -10.35 -10.02
CA GLU A 179 -16.48 -11.55 -9.17
C GLU A 179 -15.74 -12.73 -9.82
N ASN A 180 -14.79 -12.43 -10.71
CA ASN A 180 -14.11 -13.45 -11.50
C ASN A 180 -12.94 -14.06 -10.70
N LYS A 181 -13.09 -15.34 -10.35
CA LYS A 181 -12.09 -16.13 -9.61
C LYS A 181 -10.74 -16.24 -10.33
N THR A 182 -10.68 -16.04 -11.64
CA THR A 182 -9.41 -15.95 -12.38
C THR A 182 -8.52 -14.82 -11.86
N VAL A 183 -9.09 -13.70 -11.42
CA VAL A 183 -8.32 -12.58 -10.85
C VAL A 183 -7.62 -13.02 -9.56
N LEU A 184 -8.34 -13.72 -8.67
CA LEU A 184 -7.77 -14.26 -7.43
C LEU A 184 -6.69 -15.32 -7.71
N LEU A 185 -6.91 -16.19 -8.70
CA LEU A 185 -5.90 -17.17 -9.11
C LEU A 185 -4.63 -16.47 -9.61
N LEU A 186 -4.76 -15.42 -10.42
CA LEU A 186 -3.60 -14.65 -10.90
C LEU A 186 -2.88 -13.95 -9.74
N MET A 187 -3.61 -13.38 -8.78
CA MET A 187 -3.02 -12.80 -7.56
C MET A 187 -2.23 -13.85 -6.76
N ILE A 188 -2.75 -15.07 -6.63
CA ILE A 188 -2.06 -16.19 -5.97
C ILE A 188 -0.79 -16.56 -6.73
N VAL A 189 -0.88 -16.79 -8.04
CA VAL A 189 0.27 -17.19 -8.87
C VAL A 189 1.36 -16.12 -8.86
N ILE A 190 0.98 -14.85 -9.04
CA ILE A 190 1.92 -13.72 -9.00
C ILE A 190 2.53 -13.61 -7.60
N GLY A 191 1.72 -13.68 -6.54
CA GLY A 191 2.19 -13.55 -5.16
C GLY A 191 3.17 -14.64 -4.76
N ILE A 192 2.90 -15.90 -5.09
CA ILE A 192 3.84 -17.02 -4.90
C ILE A 192 5.11 -16.79 -5.72
N GLY A 193 4.97 -16.35 -6.97
CA GLY A 193 6.10 -16.01 -7.84
C GLY A 193 7.01 -14.95 -7.21
N LEU A 194 6.46 -13.91 -6.59
CA LEU A 194 7.22 -12.86 -5.91
C LEU A 194 7.97 -13.38 -4.68
N ILE A 195 7.32 -14.24 -3.87
CA ILE A 195 7.95 -14.87 -2.69
C ILE A 195 9.11 -15.77 -3.11
N LEU A 196 8.89 -16.64 -4.11
CA LEU A 196 9.92 -17.54 -4.62
C LEU A 196 11.06 -16.79 -5.31
N ALA A 197 10.75 -15.71 -6.04
CA ALA A 197 11.77 -14.92 -6.70
C ALA A 197 12.69 -14.24 -5.67
N ASP A 198 12.17 -13.69 -4.58
CA ASP A 198 12.98 -13.14 -3.48
C ASP A 198 13.79 -14.25 -2.78
N GLY A 199 13.17 -15.39 -2.47
CA GLY A 199 13.85 -16.51 -1.80
C GLY A 199 14.99 -17.13 -2.62
N LEU A 200 14.83 -17.25 -3.94
CA LEU A 200 15.81 -17.91 -4.81
C LEU A 200 16.83 -16.96 -5.44
N ARG A 201 16.44 -15.70 -5.69
CA ARG A 201 17.23 -14.73 -6.48
C ARG A 201 17.26 -13.35 -5.85
N HIS A 202 17.30 -13.29 -4.52
CA HIS A 202 17.32 -12.04 -3.74
C HIS A 202 18.31 -11.00 -4.30
N GLU A 203 19.58 -11.36 -4.49
CA GLU A 203 20.60 -10.40 -4.96
C GLU A 203 20.29 -9.79 -6.33
N GLN A 204 19.76 -10.60 -7.24
CA GLN A 204 19.44 -10.15 -8.61
C GLN A 204 18.25 -9.19 -8.58
N LEU A 205 17.20 -9.53 -7.83
CA LEU A 205 16.05 -8.65 -7.62
C LEU A 205 16.46 -7.36 -6.92
N GLN A 206 17.29 -7.45 -5.90
CA GLN A 206 17.75 -6.28 -5.15
C GLN A 206 18.64 -5.38 -6.00
N LYS A 207 19.43 -5.92 -6.93
CA LYS A 207 20.19 -5.13 -7.91
C LYS A 207 19.26 -4.42 -8.91
N LEU A 208 18.23 -5.12 -9.40
CA LEU A 208 17.31 -4.61 -10.41
C LEU A 208 16.31 -3.59 -9.85
N THR A 209 15.62 -3.92 -8.75
CA THR A 209 14.51 -3.13 -8.19
C THR A 209 14.91 -2.36 -6.94
N ARG A 210 15.96 -2.80 -6.22
CA ARG A 210 16.35 -2.29 -4.88
C ARG A 210 15.23 -2.37 -3.84
N PHE A 211 14.24 -3.22 -4.11
CA PHE A 211 12.97 -3.33 -3.40
C PHE A 211 12.56 -4.81 -3.24
N ALA A 212 13.52 -5.73 -3.19
CA ALA A 212 13.26 -7.17 -3.21
C ALA A 212 12.51 -7.64 -1.95
N HIS A 213 12.96 -7.26 -0.75
CA HIS A 213 12.30 -7.68 0.50
C HIS A 213 10.84 -7.20 0.60
N PRO A 214 10.50 -5.91 0.41
CA PRO A 214 9.10 -5.51 0.44
C PRO A 214 8.26 -6.23 -0.63
N LEU A 215 8.83 -6.56 -1.79
CA LEU A 215 8.13 -7.24 -2.87
C LEU A 215 7.62 -8.63 -2.45
N ALA A 216 8.42 -9.41 -1.72
CA ALA A 216 7.98 -10.68 -1.16
C ALA A 216 6.86 -10.51 -0.12
N ALA A 217 6.94 -9.47 0.71
CA ALA A 217 5.92 -9.17 1.71
C ALA A 217 4.57 -8.80 1.06
N TYR A 218 4.59 -7.99 0.00
CA TYR A 218 3.40 -7.69 -0.80
C TYR A 218 2.91 -8.89 -1.61
N GLY A 219 3.83 -9.76 -2.07
CA GLY A 219 3.49 -11.04 -2.68
C GLY A 219 2.71 -11.93 -1.72
N LEU A 220 3.18 -12.09 -0.48
CA LEU A 220 2.45 -12.80 0.57
C LEU A 220 1.07 -12.19 0.83
N LEU A 221 0.98 -10.86 0.90
CA LEU A 221 -0.29 -10.15 1.09
C LEU A 221 -1.29 -10.46 -0.04
N LEU A 222 -0.84 -10.46 -1.31
CA LEU A 222 -1.69 -10.84 -2.45
C LEU A 222 -2.29 -12.24 -2.30
N VAL A 223 -1.45 -13.24 -1.95
CA VAL A 223 -1.91 -14.62 -1.81
C VAL A 223 -2.87 -14.76 -0.63
N LEU A 224 -2.51 -14.19 0.53
CA LEU A 224 -3.34 -14.24 1.74
C LEU A 224 -4.70 -13.59 1.52
N LEU A 225 -4.73 -12.42 0.90
CA LEU A 225 -5.98 -11.71 0.62
C LEU A 225 -6.86 -12.49 -0.37
N SER A 226 -6.24 -13.16 -1.34
CA SER A 226 -6.98 -14.00 -2.29
C SER A 226 -7.63 -15.20 -1.61
N PHE A 227 -6.90 -15.91 -0.74
CA PHE A 227 -7.48 -17.01 0.03
C PHE A 227 -8.54 -16.54 1.03
N ALA A 228 -8.32 -15.41 1.71
CA ALA A 228 -9.30 -14.82 2.61
C ALA A 228 -10.61 -14.47 1.89
N ILE A 229 -10.54 -13.92 0.67
CA ILE A 229 -11.72 -13.65 -0.16
C ILE A 229 -12.42 -14.95 -0.57
N LEU A 230 -11.67 -15.98 -1.00
CA LEU A 230 -12.24 -17.27 -1.37
C LEU A 230 -12.94 -17.97 -0.21
N GLN A 231 -12.38 -17.85 1.00
CA GLN A 231 -12.94 -18.39 2.24
C GLN A 231 -14.18 -17.60 2.69
N LEU A 232 -14.20 -16.28 2.53
CA LEU A 232 -15.38 -15.48 2.81
C LEU A 232 -16.52 -15.78 1.81
N ASP A 233 -16.19 -15.94 0.53
CA ASP A 233 -17.12 -16.29 -0.54
C ASP A 233 -17.80 -17.65 -0.29
N SER A 234 -17.04 -18.65 0.17
CA SER A 234 -17.62 -19.95 0.54
C SER A 234 -18.59 -19.85 1.72
N VAL A 235 -18.24 -19.08 2.76
CA VAL A 235 -19.11 -18.87 3.92
C VAL A 235 -20.42 -18.18 3.50
N ILE A 236 -20.35 -17.12 2.69
CA ILE A 236 -21.53 -16.34 2.27
C ILE A 236 -22.42 -17.15 1.31
N THR A 237 -21.84 -17.80 0.31
CA THR A 237 -22.59 -18.44 -0.78
C THR A 237 -23.28 -19.74 -0.34
N TYR A 238 -22.64 -20.53 0.52
CA TYR A 238 -23.13 -21.88 0.85
C TYR A 238 -23.95 -21.95 2.13
N GLY A 239 -24.02 -20.88 2.95
CA GLY A 239 -25.07 -20.58 3.93
C GLY A 239 -25.55 -21.68 4.91
N GLY A 240 -24.87 -22.82 4.99
CA GLY A 240 -25.39 -24.03 5.61
C GLY A 240 -24.27 -24.84 6.26
N VAL A 241 -24.46 -25.10 7.55
CA VAL A 241 -23.57 -25.72 8.55
C VAL A 241 -22.96 -27.07 8.16
N SER A 242 -23.26 -27.65 7.00
CA SER A 242 -22.76 -28.98 6.60
C SER A 242 -22.12 -29.09 5.21
N ALA A 243 -22.23 -28.09 4.34
CA ALA A 243 -21.71 -28.17 2.95
C ALA A 243 -20.46 -27.32 2.68
N GLY A 244 -20.12 -26.37 3.57
CA GLY A 244 -18.97 -25.45 3.43
C GLY A 244 -17.73 -25.80 4.26
N ILE A 245 -17.90 -26.56 5.36
CA ILE A 245 -16.85 -26.78 6.37
C ILE A 245 -15.56 -27.36 5.76
N ASP A 246 -15.67 -28.35 4.85
CA ASP A 246 -14.49 -28.98 4.24
C ASP A 246 -13.67 -28.00 3.41
N ARG A 247 -14.31 -27.03 2.74
CA ARG A 247 -13.62 -26.01 1.93
C ARG A 247 -13.05 -24.90 2.79
N ASP A 248 -13.75 -24.49 3.84
CA ASP A 248 -13.28 -23.45 4.75
C ASP A 248 -12.04 -23.95 5.51
N ILE A 249 -12.08 -25.18 6.03
CA ILE A 249 -10.91 -25.83 6.65
C ILE A 249 -9.76 -25.98 5.64
N LEU A 250 -10.05 -26.30 4.37
CA LEU A 250 -9.01 -26.36 3.33
C LEU A 250 -8.32 -25.01 3.14
N TYR A 251 -9.06 -23.91 3.04
CA TYR A 251 -8.47 -22.58 2.93
C TYR A 251 -7.68 -22.20 4.18
N SER A 252 -8.19 -22.50 5.38
CA SER A 252 -7.44 -22.31 6.63
C SER A 252 -6.10 -23.06 6.62
N MET A 253 -6.12 -24.35 6.23
CA MET A 253 -4.90 -25.14 6.11
C MET A 253 -3.91 -24.54 5.10
N LEU A 254 -4.40 -24.05 3.96
CA LEU A 254 -3.57 -23.40 2.95
C LEU A 254 -2.97 -22.08 3.45
N ILE A 255 -3.74 -21.25 4.14
CA ILE A 255 -3.27 -19.98 4.73
C ILE A 255 -2.19 -20.25 5.79
N LEU A 256 -2.40 -21.23 6.66
CA LEU A 256 -1.42 -21.64 7.68
C LEU A 256 -0.14 -22.19 7.03
N ALA A 257 -0.28 -23.13 6.08
CA ALA A 257 0.85 -23.73 5.37
C ALA A 257 1.65 -22.68 4.60
N LEU A 258 0.96 -21.74 3.94
CA LEU A 258 1.60 -20.63 3.24
C LEU A 258 2.33 -19.69 4.19
N SER A 259 1.74 -19.35 5.34
CA SER A 259 2.36 -18.48 6.34
C SER A 259 3.66 -19.10 6.87
N ILE A 260 3.64 -20.41 7.18
CA ILE A 260 4.82 -21.16 7.61
C ILE A 260 5.84 -21.24 6.48
N GLY A 261 5.42 -21.59 5.26
CA GLY A 261 6.30 -21.70 4.09
C GLY A 261 6.99 -20.37 3.74
N ALA A 262 6.26 -19.26 3.79
CA ALA A 262 6.81 -17.93 3.53
C ALA A 262 7.85 -17.53 4.59
N ILE A 263 7.62 -17.87 5.87
CA ILE A 263 8.60 -17.66 6.94
C ILE A 263 9.85 -18.53 6.71
N ALA A 264 9.67 -19.79 6.32
CA ALA A 264 10.77 -20.71 6.08
C ALA A 264 11.67 -20.25 4.92
N ILE A 265 11.08 -19.69 3.85
CA ILE A 265 11.81 -19.27 2.65
C ILE A 265 12.44 -17.88 2.83
N CYS A 266 11.66 -16.89 3.28
CA CYS A 266 12.06 -15.46 3.28
C CYS A 266 12.11 -14.83 4.69
N GLY A 267 11.64 -15.51 5.74
CA GLY A 267 11.36 -14.90 7.04
C GLY A 267 12.58 -14.52 7.88
N ARG A 268 13.77 -15.07 7.56
CA ARG A 268 15.03 -14.78 8.28
C ARG A 268 15.41 -13.30 8.13
N ASP A 269 15.41 -12.80 6.90
CA ASP A 269 15.94 -11.47 6.56
C ASP A 269 14.84 -10.43 6.30
N ASN A 270 13.56 -10.85 6.27
CA ASN A 270 12.43 -9.99 5.96
C ASN A 270 11.46 -9.81 7.13
N GLY A 271 11.68 -8.78 7.93
CA GLY A 271 10.83 -8.47 9.09
C GLY A 271 9.37 -8.16 8.74
N GLY A 272 9.12 -7.49 7.60
CA GLY A 272 7.77 -7.14 7.15
C GLY A 272 6.95 -8.36 6.71
N LEU A 273 7.58 -9.27 5.96
CA LEU A 273 6.96 -10.55 5.60
C LEU A 273 6.63 -11.37 6.84
N ARG A 274 7.55 -11.42 7.82
CA ARG A 274 7.34 -12.12 9.07
C ARG A 274 6.16 -11.57 9.88
N SER A 275 6.01 -10.25 9.97
CA SER A 275 4.86 -9.65 10.67
C SER A 275 3.53 -9.98 9.99
N ILE A 276 3.48 -9.96 8.65
CA ILE A 276 2.27 -10.31 7.89
C ILE A 276 1.93 -11.79 8.07
N ALA A 277 2.92 -12.68 7.96
CA ALA A 277 2.74 -14.12 8.14
C ALA A 277 2.25 -14.47 9.56
N TYR A 278 2.82 -13.86 10.60
CA TYR A 278 2.35 -14.08 11.97
C TYR A 278 0.95 -13.54 12.21
N ALA A 279 0.61 -12.37 11.66
CA ALA A 279 -0.75 -11.84 11.75
C ALA A 279 -1.75 -12.77 11.09
N ALA A 280 -1.49 -13.23 9.86
CA ALA A 280 -2.35 -14.15 9.13
C ALA A 280 -2.50 -15.49 9.85
N PHE A 281 -1.38 -16.09 10.29
CA PHE A 281 -1.40 -17.32 11.08
C PHE A 281 -2.25 -17.16 12.35
N SER A 282 -2.10 -16.05 13.07
CA SER A 282 -2.83 -15.81 14.33
C SER A 282 -4.33 -15.62 14.08
N ILE A 283 -4.70 -14.86 13.04
CA ILE A 283 -6.09 -14.67 12.64
C ILE A 283 -6.73 -16.01 12.25
N GLU A 284 -6.01 -16.84 11.50
CA GLU A 284 -6.55 -18.11 11.02
C GLU A 284 -6.71 -19.15 12.14
N VAL A 285 -5.75 -19.23 13.07
CA VAL A 285 -5.90 -20.06 14.28
C VAL A 285 -7.09 -19.57 15.12
N LEU A 286 -7.30 -18.26 15.21
CA LEU A 286 -8.45 -17.68 15.89
C LEU A 286 -9.77 -18.09 15.23
N TYR A 287 -9.85 -17.98 13.90
CA TYR A 287 -11.00 -18.40 13.11
C TYR A 287 -11.33 -19.89 13.31
N LEU A 288 -10.34 -20.78 13.15
CA LEU A 288 -10.53 -22.22 13.35
C LEU A 288 -11.02 -22.56 14.76
N ALA A 289 -10.51 -21.88 15.79
CA ALA A 289 -10.95 -22.13 17.17
C ALA A 289 -12.37 -21.62 17.45
N PHE A 290 -12.84 -20.57 16.76
CA PHE A 290 -14.24 -20.15 16.83
C PHE A 290 -15.14 -21.21 16.19
N GLU A 291 -14.77 -21.69 15.01
CA GLU A 291 -15.59 -22.65 14.25
C GLU A 291 -15.63 -24.04 14.91
N THR A 292 -14.50 -24.52 15.45
CA THR A 292 -14.40 -25.87 16.01
C THR A 292 -14.93 -26.01 17.43
N VAL A 293 -14.82 -24.97 18.27
CA VAL A 293 -15.23 -25.04 19.69
C VAL A 293 -16.70 -24.63 19.89
N GLY A 294 -17.26 -23.85 18.96
CA GLY A 294 -18.69 -23.53 18.87
C GLY A 294 -19.27 -22.66 20.01
N THR A 295 -18.57 -22.50 21.14
CA THR A 295 -19.02 -21.69 22.28
C THR A 295 -18.00 -20.61 22.63
N MET A 296 -18.45 -19.35 22.82
CA MET A 296 -17.57 -18.23 23.17
C MET A 296 -16.75 -18.47 24.46
N ILE A 297 -17.33 -19.20 25.44
CA ILE A 297 -16.64 -19.58 26.69
C ILE A 297 -15.57 -20.64 26.43
N GLY A 298 -15.85 -21.67 25.61
CA GLY A 298 -14.87 -22.69 25.27
C GLY A 298 -13.70 -22.12 24.47
N THR A 299 -13.98 -21.27 23.47
CA THR A 299 -12.96 -20.63 22.63
C THR A 299 -12.04 -19.74 23.47
N SER A 300 -12.61 -18.88 24.33
CA SER A 300 -11.82 -18.02 25.22
C SER A 300 -10.97 -18.79 26.24
N GLY A 301 -11.49 -19.89 26.81
CA GLY A 301 -10.73 -20.76 27.71
C GLY A 301 -9.55 -21.47 27.02
N PHE A 302 -9.76 -21.98 25.80
CA PHE A 302 -8.69 -22.57 24.99
C PHE A 302 -7.58 -21.55 24.69
N PHE A 303 -7.93 -20.33 24.28
CA PHE A 303 -6.93 -19.29 24.02
C PHE A 303 -6.17 -18.85 25.26
N LEU A 304 -6.84 -18.71 26.40
CA LEU A 304 -6.19 -18.36 27.65
C LEU A 304 -5.14 -19.41 28.05
N THR A 305 -5.53 -20.69 28.00
CA THR A 305 -4.64 -21.80 28.38
C THR A 305 -3.47 -21.94 27.40
N ALA A 306 -3.74 -21.96 26.09
CA ALA A 306 -2.69 -22.03 25.07
C ALA A 306 -1.74 -20.82 25.14
N GLY A 307 -2.28 -19.61 25.31
CA GLY A 307 -1.51 -18.38 25.42
C GLY A 307 -0.57 -18.37 26.63
N ILE A 308 -1.06 -18.77 27.81
CA ILE A 308 -0.24 -18.93 29.01
C ILE A 308 0.87 -19.96 28.77
N LEU A 309 0.54 -21.11 28.16
CA LEU A 309 1.50 -22.18 27.92
C LEU A 309 2.63 -21.75 26.97
N VAL A 310 2.28 -21.04 25.90
CA VAL A 310 3.26 -20.49 24.94
C VAL A 310 4.14 -19.42 25.60
N LEU A 311 3.56 -18.51 26.41
CA LEU A 311 4.34 -17.50 27.14
C LEU A 311 5.33 -18.13 28.13
N LEU A 312 4.89 -19.16 28.86
CA LEU A 312 5.74 -19.92 29.77
C LEU A 312 6.87 -20.63 29.01
N LEU A 313 6.57 -21.25 27.87
CA LEU A 313 7.57 -21.89 27.02
C LEU A 313 8.58 -20.87 26.47
N ALA A 314 8.12 -19.73 25.98
CA ALA A 314 8.98 -18.66 25.49
C ALA A 314 9.90 -18.10 26.59
N ALA A 315 9.35 -17.88 27.79
CA ALA A 315 10.14 -17.46 28.95
C ALA A 315 11.17 -18.52 29.35
N PHE A 316 10.80 -19.80 29.28
CA PHE A 316 11.69 -20.92 29.56
C PHE A 316 12.84 -21.01 28.55
N VAL A 317 12.54 -20.97 27.24
CA VAL A 317 13.55 -20.99 26.17
C VAL A 317 14.51 -19.82 26.30
N ARG A 318 14.00 -18.59 26.47
CA ARG A 318 14.83 -17.40 26.69
C ARG A 318 15.72 -17.53 27.94
N ARG A 319 15.20 -18.13 29.00
CA ARG A 319 15.97 -18.39 30.24
C ARG A 319 17.05 -19.45 30.03
N MET A 320 16.83 -20.45 29.19
CA MET A 320 17.87 -21.41 28.82
C MET A 320 18.97 -20.76 27.97
N GLU A 321 18.60 -20.04 26.92
CA GLU A 321 19.55 -19.35 26.03
C GLU A 321 20.45 -18.39 26.78
N SER A 322 19.89 -17.61 27.71
CA SER A 322 20.68 -16.71 28.58
C SER A 322 21.62 -17.44 29.54
N ARG A 323 21.32 -18.68 29.95
CA ARG A 323 22.24 -19.50 30.76
C ARG A 323 23.38 -20.11 29.93
N PHE A 324 23.12 -20.48 28.68
CA PHE A 324 24.15 -21.02 27.78
C PHE A 324 25.06 -19.92 27.22
N GLY A 325 24.52 -18.75 26.84
CA GLY A 325 25.31 -17.60 26.40
C GLY A 325 26.23 -17.03 27.50
N ARG A 326 25.83 -17.15 28.77
CA ARG A 326 26.64 -16.72 29.92
C ARG A 326 27.80 -17.67 30.23
N LYS A 327 27.74 -18.94 29.82
CA LYS A 327 28.88 -19.89 29.95
C LYS A 327 29.96 -19.65 28.90
N GLN A 328 29.61 -19.30 27.66
CA GLN A 328 30.60 -19.01 26.61
C GLN A 328 31.40 -17.73 26.84
N GLY A 329 30.84 -16.73 27.54
CA GLY A 329 31.59 -15.51 27.92
C GLY A 329 32.62 -15.71 29.05
N LEU A 330 32.51 -16.80 29.83
CA LEU A 330 33.44 -17.11 30.93
C LEU A 330 34.67 -17.92 30.48
N GLU A 331 34.64 -18.53 29.29
CA GLU A 331 35.76 -19.29 28.71
C GLU A 331 36.62 -18.45 27.74
N ALA A 332 36.16 -17.25 27.35
CA ALA A 332 36.82 -16.38 26.36
C ALA A 332 37.75 -15.30 26.96
N HIS A 333 37.91 -15.25 28.29
CA HIS A 333 38.86 -14.37 28.97
C HIS A 333 39.74 -15.20 29.91
N PRO A 334 40.91 -15.67 29.46
CA PRO A 334 41.97 -16.12 30.36
C PRO A 334 42.59 -14.95 31.15
#